data_AF-A0ABD0RZG5-F1
#
_entry.id   AF-A0ABD0RZG5-F1
#
_cell.length_a   1.000
_cell.length_b   1.000
_cell.length_c   1.000
_cell.angle_alpha   90.00
_cell.angle_beta   90.00
_cell.angle_gamma   90.00
#
_symmetry.space_group_name_H-M   'P 1'
#
loop_
_entity.id
_entity.type
_entity.pdbx_description
1 polymer ?
#
loop_
_entity_poly.entity_id
_entity_poly.type
_entity_poly.pdbx_seq_one_letter_code
_entity_poly.pdbx_strand_id
1 'polypeptide(L)' 'IGRTLIPRYFSSLFEGGVYELFFELKQTKESFNNSTITVDSHHCTMTTQHGKPTFTK' A
#
# COMPACT_ATOMS: atom_id res chain seq x y z
N ILE A 1 0.53 -6.95 11.04
CA ILE A 1 0.04 -8.28 10.59
C ILE A 1 1.23 -9.22 10.36
N GLY A 2 1.05 -10.53 10.48
CA GLY A 2 2.10 -11.51 10.16
C GLY A 2 2.29 -11.68 8.65
N ARG A 3 3.44 -12.25 8.23
CA ARG A 3 3.81 -12.42 6.81
C ARG A 3 2.75 -13.16 6.00
N THR A 4 2.16 -14.20 6.57
CA THR A 4 1.13 -15.03 5.93
C THR A 4 -0.16 -14.27 5.59
N LEU A 5 -0.42 -13.14 6.26
CA LEU A 5 -1.61 -12.33 6.06
C LEU A 5 -1.38 -11.14 5.11
N ILE A 6 -0.14 -10.88 4.68
CA ILE A 6 0.19 -9.77 3.77
C ILE A 6 -0.61 -9.87 2.45
N PRO A 7 -0.68 -11.04 1.77
CA PRO A 7 -1.48 -11.15 0.55
C PRO A 7 -2.95 -10.85 0.80
N ARG A 8 -3.53 -11.38 1.89
CA ARG A 8 -4.94 -11.17 2.24
C ARG A 8 -5.27 -9.69 2.50
N TYR A 9 -4.37 -8.96 3.17
CA TYR A 9 -4.50 -7.53 3.41
C TYR A 9 -4.66 -6.77 2.09
N PHE A 10 -3.75 -6.98 1.14
CA PHE A 10 -3.85 -6.31 -0.15
C PHE A 10 -5.09 -6.75 -0.93
N SER A 11 -5.41 -8.05 -0.99
CA SER A 11 -6.62 -8.54 -1.68
C SER A 11 -7.91 -7.91 -1.15
N SER A 12 -8.01 -7.67 0.16
CA SER A 12 -9.21 -7.09 0.77
C SER A 12 -9.53 -5.66 0.28
N LEU A 13 -8.51 -4.90 -0.13
CA LEU A 13 -8.70 -3.56 -0.69
C LEU A 13 -9.41 -3.62 -2.05
N PHE A 14 -8.98 -4.55 -2.91
CA PHE A 14 -9.54 -4.75 -4.25
C PHE A 14 -10.93 -5.39 -4.20
N GLU A 15 -11.17 -6.32 -3.26
CA GLU A 15 -12.51 -6.83 -2.96
C GLU A 15 -13.48 -5.70 -2.56
N GLY A 16 -12.96 -4.62 -1.96
CA GLY A 16 -13.70 -3.40 -1.62
C GLY A 16 -13.96 -2.44 -2.80
N GLY A 17 -13.69 -2.84 -4.04
CA GLY A 17 -13.97 -2.04 -5.24
C GLY A 17 -12.85 -1.08 -5.65
N VAL A 18 -11.66 -1.20 -5.05
CA VAL A 18 -10.44 -0.55 -5.55
C VAL A 18 -10.00 -1.26 -6.84
N TYR A 19 -9.69 -0.50 -7.88
CA TYR A 19 -9.06 -1.05 -9.10
C TYR A 19 -7.61 -0.58 -9.27
N GLU A 20 -7.19 0.46 -8.56
CA GLU A 20 -5.81 0.94 -8.58
C GLU A 20 -5.36 1.37 -7.18
N LEU A 21 -4.12 1.03 -6.85
CA LEU A 21 -3.48 1.33 -5.58
C LEU A 21 -2.02 1.73 -5.84
N PHE A 22 -1.59 2.88 -5.33
CA PHE A 22 -0.19 3.28 -5.34
C PHE A 22 0.21 4.03 -4.07
N PHE A 23 1.52 4.09 -3.82
CA PHE A 23 2.11 4.84 -2.72
C PHE A 23 2.97 5.96 -3.28
N GLU A 24 2.71 7.19 -2.84
CA GLU A 24 3.57 8.33 -3.10
C GLU A 24 4.38 8.62 -1.85
N LEU A 25 5.71 8.55 -1.96
CA LEU A 25 6.64 8.86 -0.87
C LEU A 25 7.27 10.23 -1.13
N LYS A 26 6.99 11.21 -0.27
CA LYS A 26 7.60 12.54 -0.33
C LYS A 26 8.56 12.76 0.83
N GLN A 27 9.62 13.55 0.59
CA GLN A 27 10.62 13.94 1.58
C GLN A 27 11.14 12.74 2.40
N THR A 28 11.54 11.68 1.70
CA THR A 28 12.06 10.46 2.33
C THR A 28 13.44 10.73 2.95
N LYS A 29 13.67 10.13 4.12
CA LYS A 29 14.99 10.01 4.73
C LYS A 29 15.43 8.56 4.64
N GLU A 30 16.57 8.35 4.00
CA GLU A 30 17.19 7.03 3.90
C GLU A 30 18.29 6.89 4.96
N SER A 31 18.41 5.70 5.53
CA SER A 31 19.47 5.35 6.48
C SER A 31 19.95 3.94 6.22
N PHE A 32 21.27 3.79 6.11
CA PHE A 32 21.94 2.55 5.74
C PHE A 32 22.53 1.91 6.99
N ASN A 33 22.09 0.69 7.29
CA ASN A 33 22.67 -0.18 8.31
C ASN A 33 23.27 -1.41 7.62
N ASN A 34 24.11 -2.18 8.32
CA ASN A 34 24.90 -3.27 7.73
C ASN A 34 24.12 -4.23 6.80
N SER A 35 22.88 -4.58 7.16
CA SER A 35 22.06 -5.53 6.39
C SER A 35 20.68 -4.99 6.02
N THR A 36 20.41 -3.71 6.28
CA THR A 36 19.09 -3.11 6.06
C THR A 36 19.20 -1.66 5.62
N ILE A 37 18.28 -1.25 4.75
CA ILE A 37 18.05 0.16 4.43
C ILE A 37 16.72 0.53 5.05
N THR A 38 16.71 1.60 5.82
CA THR A 38 15.49 2.17 6.40
C THR A 38 15.09 3.37 5.55
N VAL A 39 13.86 3.36 5.04
CA VAL A 39 13.25 4.50 4.34
C VAL A 39 12.15 5.04 5.24
N ASP A 40 12.34 6.25 5.76
CA ASP A 40 11.36 6.95 6.58
C ASP A 40 10.70 8.05 5.75
N SER A 41 9.37 8.09 5.71
CA SER A 41 8.59 9.10 4.99
C SER A 41 7.40 9.52 5.84
N HIS A 42 7.50 10.72 6.44
CA HIS A 42 6.38 11.33 7.15
C HIS A 42 5.25 11.77 6.20
N HIS A 43 5.57 11.99 4.92
CA HIS A 43 4.64 12.41 3.88
C HIS A 43 4.38 11.27 2.87
N CYS A 44 4.04 10.10 3.41
CA CYS A 44 3.59 8.96 2.62
C CYS A 44 2.08 9.05 2.38
N THR A 45 1.66 9.02 1.12
CA THR A 45 0.24 8.96 0.74
C THR A 45 -0.02 7.62 0.06
N MET A 46 -0.97 6.85 0.60
CA MET A 46 -1.55 5.70 -0.07
C MET A 46 -2.80 6.16 -0.81
N THR A 47 -2.81 6.06 -2.13
CA THR A 47 -3.94 6.48 -2.97
C THR A 47 -4.62 5.28 -3.58
N THR A 48 -5.94 5.20 -3.43
CA THR A 48 -6.79 4.20 -4.08
C THR A 48 -7.72 4.86 -5.08
N GLN A 49 -7.91 4.23 -6.24
CA GLN A 49 -8.98 4.59 -7.17
C GLN A 49 -10.08 3.54 -7.10
N HIS A 50 -11.31 4.00 -6.87
CA HIS A 50 -12.51 3.17 -6.81
C HIS A 50 -13.29 3.30 -8.12
N GLY A 51 -13.68 2.15 -8.66
CA GLY A 51 -14.50 2.11 -9.87
C GLY A 51 -15.94 2.46 -9.55
N LYS A 52 -16.77 2.68 -10.56
CA LYS A 52 -18.23 2.60 -10.37
C LYS A 52 -18.54 1.23 -9.74
N PRO A 53 -19.46 1.13 -8.77
CA PRO A 53 -19.76 -0.14 -8.11
C PRO A 53 -20.21 -1.14 -9.17
N THR A 54 -19.32 -2.06 -9.56
CA THR A 54 -19.68 -3.24 -10.30
C THR A 54 -20.37 -4.15 -9.31
N PHE A 55 -21.69 -4.06 -9.26
CA PHE A 55 -22.54 -5.10 -8.70
C PHE A 55 -22.27 -6.38 -9.49
N THR A 56 -21.27 -7.16 -9.09
CA THR A 56 -21.17 -8.57 -9.49
C THR A 56 -22.21 -9.31 -8.67
N LYS A 57 -23.28 -9.68 -9.38
CA LYS A 57 -24.45 -10.42 -8.91
C LYS A 57 -24.08 -11.83 -8.45
#